data_AF-A0A845SY55-F1
#
_entry.id   AF-A0A845SY55-F1
#
_cell.length_a   1.000
_cell.length_b   1.000
_cell.length_c   1.000
_cell.angle_alpha   90.00
_cell.angle_beta   90.00
_cell.angle_gamma   90.00
#
_symmetry.space_group_name_H-M   'P 1'
#
loop_
_entity.id
_entity.type
_entity.pdbx_description
1 polymer ?
#
loop_
_entity_poly.entity_id
_entity_poly.type
_entity_poly.pdbx_seq_one_letter_code
_entity_poly.pdbx_strand_id
1 'polypeptide(L)'
;MAIARFPETETAEVHAAEDAIVVLKRRMTGMELIRAARRLHELSVELNVHLAKACGFCHDCADVCPFEDMEEEIDLPGYLRKEAGISEGAKLCAYVNEEENSVTIAEAKHPYDLRDVPPEILDMFLSAGLCLGELDELLIKGDVVYEG
;
A
#
# COMPACT_ATOMS: atom_id res chain seq x y z
N MET A 1 -0.32 -26.68 16.29
CA MET A 1 1.00 -26.25 16.85
C MET A 1 2.17 -27.20 16.53
N ALA A 2 1.97 -28.48 16.18
CA ALA A 2 3.07 -29.38 15.79
C ALA A 2 3.80 -28.98 14.49
N ILE A 3 3.09 -28.31 13.55
CA ILE A 3 3.61 -27.92 12.22
C ILE A 3 4.76 -26.90 12.32
N ALA A 4 4.72 -26.01 13.31
CA ALA A 4 5.72 -24.97 13.52
C ALA A 4 6.83 -25.35 14.53
N ARG A 5 6.89 -26.63 14.94
CA ARG A 5 7.89 -27.18 15.87
C ARG A 5 8.00 -26.40 17.20
N PHE A 6 6.89 -25.87 17.70
CA PHE A 6 6.85 -25.33 19.06
C PHE A 6 7.00 -26.50 20.05
N PRO A 7 7.96 -26.46 20.98
CA PRO A 7 7.99 -27.40 22.08
C PRO A 7 6.69 -27.25 22.89
N GLU A 8 6.06 -28.37 23.26
CA GLU A 8 4.77 -28.36 24.00
C GLU A 8 4.83 -27.60 25.33
N THR A 9 6.03 -27.35 25.86
CA THR A 9 6.28 -26.72 27.15
C THR A 9 6.84 -25.31 27.06
N GLU A 10 7.05 -24.76 25.85
CA GLU A 10 7.65 -23.44 25.68
C GLU A 10 6.60 -22.39 25.32
N THR A 11 6.59 -21.29 26.08
CA THR A 11 5.70 -20.16 25.82
C THR A 11 6.09 -19.50 24.49
N ALA A 12 5.13 -19.31 23.58
CA ALA A 12 5.33 -18.57 22.34
C ALA A 12 5.38 -17.05 22.59
N GLU A 13 6.03 -16.32 21.70
CA GLU A 13 5.98 -14.87 21.60
C GLU A 13 4.95 -14.49 20.53
N VAL A 14 4.15 -13.46 20.80
CA VAL A 14 3.08 -12.99 19.91
C VAL A 14 3.33 -11.53 19.58
N HIS A 15 3.47 -11.24 18.28
CA HIS A 15 3.50 -9.89 17.74
C HIS A 15 2.14 -9.62 17.10
N ALA A 16 1.39 -8.66 17.64
CA ALA A 16 0.17 -8.16 17.04
C ALA A 16 0.48 -6.84 16.33
N ALA A 17 0.10 -6.75 15.06
CA ALA A 17 0.16 -5.56 14.23
C ALA A 17 -1.22 -5.29 13.63
N GLU A 18 -1.38 -4.16 12.96
CA GLU A 18 -2.55 -3.90 12.12
C GLU A 18 -2.63 -5.00 11.04
N ASP A 19 -3.80 -5.62 10.94
CA ASP A 19 -4.14 -6.69 9.99
C ASP A 19 -3.35 -8.02 10.07
N ALA A 20 -2.41 -8.17 11.01
CA ALA A 20 -1.60 -9.39 11.16
C ALA A 20 -1.25 -9.76 12.60
N ILE A 21 -1.22 -11.07 12.87
CA ILE A 21 -0.67 -11.65 14.11
C ILE A 21 0.43 -12.65 13.74
N VAL A 22 1.63 -12.46 14.27
CA VAL A 22 2.76 -13.37 14.09
C VAL A 22 3.10 -14.05 15.42
N VAL A 23 3.10 -15.39 15.41
CA VAL A 23 3.46 -16.21 16.58
C VAL A 23 4.83 -16.85 16.35
N LEU A 24 5.81 -16.48 17.18
CA LEU A 24 7.20 -16.95 17.11
C LEU A 24 7.58 -17.77 18.33
N LYS A 25 8.64 -18.59 18.20
CA LYS A 25 9.27 -19.22 19.35
C LYS A 25 9.95 -18.16 20.20
N ARG A 26 9.71 -18.17 21.52
CA ARG A 26 10.36 -17.24 22.45
C ARG A 26 11.87 -17.44 22.57
N ARG A 27 12.38 -18.65 22.33
CA ARG A 27 13.82 -18.93 22.25
C ARG A 27 14.14 -19.57 20.92
N MET A 28 15.07 -18.98 20.21
CA MET A 28 15.53 -19.46 18.91
C MET A 28 17.06 -19.45 18.87
N THR A 29 17.62 -20.49 18.26
CA THR A 29 19.00 -20.43 17.75
C THR A 29 19.09 -19.48 16.55
N GLY A 30 20.29 -19.01 16.19
CA GLY A 30 20.47 -18.14 15.03
C GLY A 30 19.88 -18.70 13.73
N MET A 31 20.02 -20.02 13.50
CA MET A 31 19.42 -20.69 12.35
C MET A 31 17.89 -20.84 12.42
N GLU A 32 17.29 -20.87 13.61
CA GLU A 32 15.83 -20.82 13.74
C GLU A 32 15.30 -19.43 13.42
N LEU A 33 15.97 -18.38 13.91
CA LEU A 33 15.60 -16.99 13.62
C LEU A 33 15.71 -16.67 12.12
N ILE A 34 16.81 -17.06 11.47
CA ILE A 34 16.98 -16.88 10.02
C ILE A 34 15.87 -17.57 9.23
N ARG A 35 15.48 -18.80 9.63
CA ARG A 35 14.40 -19.53 8.97
C ARG A 35 13.03 -18.87 9.19
N ALA A 36 12.76 -18.37 10.40
CA ALA A 36 11.53 -17.64 10.70
C ALA A 36 11.44 -16.37 9.84
N ALA A 37 12.50 -15.55 9.83
CA ALA A 37 12.57 -14.32 9.04
C ALA A 37 12.37 -14.60 7.54
N ARG A 38 13.01 -15.64 6.99
CA ARG A 38 12.82 -16.02 5.59
C ARG A 38 11.37 -16.42 5.28
N ARG A 39 10.71 -17.19 6.16
CA ARG A 39 9.30 -17.57 5.96
C ARG A 39 8.34 -16.40 6.02
N LEU A 40 8.58 -15.44 6.91
CA LEU A 40 7.78 -14.21 6.98
C LEU A 40 7.97 -13.37 5.71
N HIS A 41 9.21 -13.28 5.20
CA HIS A 41 9.48 -12.60 3.95
C HIS A 41 8.83 -13.30 2.74
N GLU A 42 8.92 -14.64 2.65
CA GLU A 42 8.25 -15.43 1.61
C GLU A 42 6.72 -15.17 1.61
N LEU A 43 6.09 -15.16 2.80
CA LEU A 43 4.67 -14.83 2.93
C LEU A 43 4.36 -13.38 2.49
N SER A 44 5.21 -12.41 2.87
CA SER A 44 5.06 -11.03 2.42
C SER A 44 5.11 -10.92 0.90
N VAL A 45 6.02 -11.65 0.24
CA VAL A 45 6.08 -11.71 -1.23
C VAL A 45 4.82 -12.34 -1.81
N GLU A 46 4.31 -13.42 -1.22
CA GLU A 46 3.06 -14.06 -1.67
C GLU A 46 1.86 -13.10 -1.59
N LEU A 47 1.71 -12.36 -0.48
CA LEU A 47 0.65 -11.35 -0.33
C LEU A 47 0.77 -10.23 -1.37
N ASN A 48 2.00 -9.74 -1.61
CA ASN A 48 2.26 -8.73 -2.63
C ASN A 48 1.91 -9.24 -4.04
N VAL A 49 2.18 -10.51 -4.34
CA VAL A 49 1.78 -11.15 -5.62
C VAL A 49 0.25 -11.29 -5.72
N HIS A 50 -0.46 -11.57 -4.62
CA HIS A 50 -1.91 -11.59 -4.62
C HIS A 50 -2.50 -10.22 -4.96
N LEU A 51 -1.98 -9.16 -4.34
CA LEU A 51 -2.38 -7.79 -4.67
C LEU A 51 -2.05 -7.46 -6.14
N ALA A 52 -0.87 -7.86 -6.63
CA ALA A 52 -0.49 -7.66 -8.03
C ALA A 52 -1.44 -8.33 -9.02
N LYS A 53 -1.93 -9.53 -8.71
CA LYS A 53 -2.92 -10.21 -9.55
C LYS A 53 -4.27 -9.50 -9.57
N ALA A 54 -4.66 -8.85 -8.48
CA ALA A 54 -5.87 -8.06 -8.43
C ALA A 54 -5.78 -6.79 -9.29
N CYS A 55 -4.60 -6.15 -9.35
CA CYS A 55 -4.36 -4.95 -10.13
C CYS A 55 -4.04 -5.23 -11.61
N GLY A 56 -3.51 -6.42 -11.93
CA GLY A 56 -3.05 -6.75 -13.28
C GLY A 56 -1.71 -6.09 -13.65
N PHE A 57 -1.30 -6.30 -14.90
CA PHE A 57 -0.04 -5.77 -15.44
C PHE A 57 -0.28 -4.44 -16.18
N CYS A 58 0.66 -3.49 -16.15
CA CYS A 58 0.56 -2.33 -17.04
C CYS A 58 0.75 -2.80 -18.50
N HIS A 59 -0.23 -2.48 -19.35
CA HIS A 59 -0.22 -2.86 -20.77
C HIS A 59 -0.05 -1.69 -21.74
N ASP A 60 -0.09 -0.43 -21.28
CA ASP A 60 -0.10 0.71 -22.21
C ASP A 60 0.21 2.06 -21.53
N CYS A 61 1.08 2.06 -20.52
CA CYS A 61 1.66 3.30 -20.03
C CYS A 61 2.50 3.90 -21.19
N ALA A 62 2.53 5.23 -21.37
CA ALA A 62 3.55 5.88 -22.21
C ALA A 62 4.96 5.42 -21.75
N ASP A 63 6.03 5.69 -22.51
CA ASP A 63 7.39 5.18 -22.22
C ASP A 63 7.85 5.32 -20.74
N VAL A 64 7.22 6.21 -19.96
CA VAL A 64 7.36 6.38 -18.50
C VAL A 64 5.96 6.30 -17.84
N CYS A 65 5.85 5.62 -16.69
CA CYS A 65 4.59 5.55 -15.95
C CYS A 65 4.25 6.91 -15.32
N PRO A 66 3.03 7.47 -15.49
CA PRO A 66 2.69 8.77 -14.92
C PRO A 66 2.67 8.79 -13.39
N PHE A 67 2.69 7.61 -12.76
CA PHE A 67 2.73 7.42 -11.30
C PHE A 67 4.13 7.08 -10.78
N GLU A 68 5.17 7.06 -11.63
CA GLU A 68 6.55 6.75 -11.24
C GLU A 68 7.14 7.84 -10.32
N ASP A 69 6.81 9.11 -10.56
CA ASP A 69 7.30 10.26 -9.81
C ASP A 69 6.13 11.05 -9.17
N MET A 70 5.44 10.47 -8.18
CA MET A 70 4.35 11.15 -7.45
C MET A 70 4.82 12.18 -6.42
N GLU A 71 5.93 12.89 -6.66
CA GLU A 71 6.48 13.86 -5.69
C GLU A 71 5.74 15.21 -5.68
N GLU A 72 4.88 15.47 -6.67
CA GLU A 72 4.15 16.75 -6.75
C GLU A 72 2.90 16.75 -5.88
N GLU A 73 3.07 17.04 -4.59
CA GLU A 73 1.95 17.35 -3.71
C GLU A 73 1.36 18.73 -4.07
N ILE A 74 0.06 18.76 -4.37
CA ILE A 74 -0.67 20.00 -4.64
C ILE A 74 -0.77 20.78 -3.34
N ASP A 75 -0.19 21.97 -3.27
CA ASP A 75 -0.43 22.91 -2.17
C ASP A 75 -1.36 24.05 -2.57
N LEU A 76 -2.20 24.46 -1.62
CA LEU A 76 -3.18 25.51 -1.77
C LEU A 76 -2.99 26.55 -0.67
N PRO A 77 -2.84 27.85 -1.02
CA PRO A 77 -2.78 28.93 -0.04
C PRO A 77 -3.91 28.85 0.99
N GLY A 78 -3.59 29.10 2.27
CA GLY A 78 -4.54 28.93 3.37
C GLY A 78 -5.84 29.74 3.23
N TYR A 79 -5.80 30.89 2.56
CA TYR A 79 -7.01 31.68 2.30
C TYR A 79 -7.98 30.96 1.35
N LEU A 80 -7.47 30.31 0.29
CA LEU A 80 -8.29 29.52 -0.64
C LEU A 80 -8.82 28.26 0.04
N ARG A 81 -8.02 27.58 0.86
CA ARG A 81 -8.50 26.44 1.66
C ARG A 81 -9.68 26.83 2.54
N LYS A 82 -9.57 27.95 3.26
CA LYS A 82 -10.63 28.45 4.14
C LYS A 82 -11.89 28.83 3.36
N GLU A 83 -11.77 29.50 2.23
CA GLU A 83 -12.93 29.86 1.38
C GLU A 83 -13.60 28.65 0.75
N ALA A 84 -12.82 27.63 0.38
CA ALA A 84 -13.31 26.36 -0.12
C ALA A 84 -13.86 25.42 0.98
N GLY A 85 -13.69 25.78 2.26
CA GLY A 85 -14.09 24.95 3.40
C GLY A 85 -13.22 23.70 3.61
N ILE A 86 -12.00 23.69 3.08
CA ILE A 86 -11.04 22.59 3.19
C ILE A 86 -10.22 22.74 4.47
N SER A 87 -10.09 21.66 5.23
CA SER A 87 -9.34 21.66 6.49
C SER A 87 -7.82 21.79 6.27
N GLU A 88 -7.13 22.36 7.26
CA GLU A 88 -5.67 22.38 7.27
C GLU A 88 -5.12 20.96 7.38
N GLY A 89 -4.12 20.61 6.55
CA GLY A 89 -3.59 19.26 6.47
C GLY A 89 -4.49 18.24 5.75
N ALA A 90 -5.66 18.65 5.26
CA ALA A 90 -6.47 17.78 4.42
C ALA A 90 -5.75 17.46 3.11
N LYS A 91 -5.80 16.19 2.72
CA LYS A 91 -5.27 15.67 1.46
C LYS A 91 -6.06 16.27 0.29
N LEU A 92 -5.36 16.78 -0.71
CA LEU A 92 -5.97 17.44 -1.87
C LEU A 92 -5.98 16.51 -3.09
N CYS A 93 -7.04 16.62 -3.89
CA CYS A 93 -7.15 15.99 -5.21
C CYS A 93 -7.46 17.05 -6.27
N ALA A 94 -6.86 16.91 -7.44
CA ALA A 94 -7.14 17.71 -8.63
C ALA A 94 -7.99 16.91 -9.62
N TYR A 95 -9.06 17.53 -10.09
CA TYR A 95 -9.92 16.98 -11.12
C TYR A 95 -9.80 17.86 -12.36
N VAL A 96 -9.43 17.25 -13.49
CA VAL A 96 -9.37 17.94 -14.78
C VAL A 96 -10.76 17.96 -15.40
N ASN A 97 -11.21 19.15 -15.81
CA ASN A 97 -12.35 19.32 -16.69
C ASN A 97 -11.82 19.76 -18.06
N GLU A 98 -11.76 18.81 -19.00
CA GLU A 98 -11.24 19.03 -20.35
C GLU A 98 -12.13 19.95 -21.19
N GLU A 99 -13.45 19.93 -20.99
CA GLU A 99 -14.40 20.76 -21.74
C GLU A 99 -14.17 22.25 -21.45
N GLU A 100 -13.96 22.58 -20.18
CA GLU A 100 -13.76 23.95 -19.70
C GLU A 100 -12.28 24.36 -19.63
N ASN A 101 -11.35 23.45 -19.98
CA ASN A 101 -9.90 23.61 -19.79
C ASN A 101 -9.55 24.12 -18.37
N SER A 102 -10.14 23.50 -17.34
CA SER A 102 -9.98 23.93 -15.95
C SER A 102 -9.61 22.75 -15.05
N VAL A 103 -9.00 23.07 -13.89
CA VAL A 103 -8.70 22.11 -12.83
C VAL A 103 -9.45 22.52 -11.58
N THR A 104 -10.16 21.58 -10.97
CA THR A 104 -10.81 21.77 -9.67
C THR A 104 -9.99 21.09 -8.60
N ILE A 105 -9.56 21.83 -7.60
CA ILE A 105 -8.88 21.29 -6.42
C ILE A 105 -9.91 21.16 -5.30
N ALA A 106 -10.00 19.98 -4.70
CA ALA A 106 -10.90 19.71 -3.59
C ALA A 106 -10.24 18.79 -2.55
N GLU A 107 -10.84 18.74 -1.35
CA GLU A 107 -10.48 17.74 -0.34
C GLU A 107 -10.76 16.33 -0.85
N ALA A 108 -9.78 15.44 -0.69
CA ALA A 108 -9.90 14.03 -0.97
C ALA A 108 -10.96 13.40 -0.06
N LYS A 109 -11.92 12.67 -0.65
CA LYS A 109 -13.02 12.02 0.08
C LYS A 109 -12.86 10.50 0.21
N HIS A 110 -11.76 9.96 -0.28
CA HIS A 110 -11.42 8.55 -0.18
C HIS A 110 -10.43 8.33 0.97
N PRO A 111 -10.44 7.14 1.60
CA PRO A 111 -9.58 6.86 2.75
C PRO A 111 -8.11 6.72 2.37
N TYR A 112 -7.83 6.02 1.25
CA TYR A 112 -6.48 5.74 0.80
C TYR A 112 -6.33 5.98 -0.70
N ASP A 113 -5.11 6.27 -1.14
CA ASP A 113 -4.64 6.27 -2.53
C ASP A 113 -3.14 5.92 -2.57
N LEU A 114 -2.51 5.94 -3.74
CA LEU A 114 -1.09 5.57 -3.86
C LEU A 114 -0.13 6.38 -2.96
N ARG A 115 -0.48 7.62 -2.57
CA ARG A 115 0.37 8.47 -1.71
C ARG A 115 0.46 7.96 -0.28
N ASP A 116 -0.45 7.07 0.12
CA ASP A 116 -0.42 6.43 1.43
C ASP A 116 0.42 5.13 1.42
N VAL A 117 0.86 4.67 0.25
CA VAL A 117 1.70 3.47 0.09
C VAL A 117 3.18 3.88 0.19
N PRO A 118 4.01 3.17 0.98
CA PRO A 118 5.43 3.47 1.08
C PRO A 118 6.14 3.40 -0.30
N PRO A 119 7.04 4.36 -0.63
CA PRO A 119 7.70 4.40 -1.93
C PRO A 119 8.43 3.11 -2.31
N GLU A 120 9.08 2.45 -1.34
CA GLU A 120 9.79 1.20 -1.58
C GLU A 120 8.87 0.04 -2.01
N ILE A 121 7.59 0.09 -1.65
CA ILE A 121 6.59 -0.88 -2.06
C ILE A 121 6.09 -0.55 -3.47
N LEU A 122 5.91 0.72 -3.80
CA LEU A 122 5.58 1.18 -5.15
C LEU A 122 6.68 0.81 -6.15
N ASP A 123 7.95 1.05 -5.82
CA ASP A 123 9.11 0.68 -6.64
C ASP A 123 9.13 -0.83 -6.94
N MET A 124 8.84 -1.64 -5.92
CA MET A 124 8.76 -3.09 -6.06
C MET A 124 7.61 -3.49 -7.00
N PHE A 125 6.43 -2.87 -6.87
CA PHE A 125 5.28 -3.13 -7.74
C PHE A 125 5.54 -2.71 -9.17
N LEU A 126 6.11 -1.52 -9.38
CA LEU A 126 6.51 -1.02 -10.69
C LEU A 126 7.53 -1.95 -11.34
N SER A 127 8.56 -2.36 -10.60
CA SER A 127 9.57 -3.33 -11.06
C SER A 127 8.98 -4.70 -11.41
N ALA A 128 7.89 -5.09 -10.75
CA ALA A 128 7.15 -6.31 -11.03
C ALA A 128 6.17 -6.18 -12.22
N GLY A 129 6.03 -4.98 -12.79
CA GLY A 129 5.15 -4.68 -13.91
C GLY A 129 3.68 -4.47 -13.51
N LEU A 130 3.39 -4.25 -12.23
CA LEU A 130 2.05 -3.97 -11.72
C LEU A 130 1.53 -2.63 -12.25
N CYS A 131 0.23 -2.54 -12.58
CA CYS A 131 -0.39 -1.28 -12.96
C CYS A 131 -0.69 -0.40 -11.73
N LEU A 132 0.11 0.66 -11.51
CA LEU A 132 -0.08 1.57 -10.38
C LEU A 132 -1.42 2.32 -10.46
N GLY A 133 -1.93 2.64 -11.65
CA GLY A 133 -3.24 3.28 -11.80
C GLY A 133 -4.40 2.40 -11.31
N GLU A 134 -4.35 1.09 -11.60
CA GLU A 134 -5.35 0.14 -11.07
C GLU A 134 -5.23 -0.03 -9.56
N LEU A 135 -4.00 0.00 -9.03
CA LEU A 135 -3.78 0.00 -7.59
C LEU A 135 -4.36 1.27 -6.92
N ASP A 136 -4.19 2.44 -7.53
CA ASP A 136 -4.77 3.70 -7.05
C ASP A 136 -6.30 3.61 -6.96
N GLU A 137 -6.94 3.16 -8.04
CA GLU A 137 -8.39 2.99 -8.07
C GLU A 137 -8.89 1.99 -7.01
N LEU A 138 -8.15 0.91 -6.81
CA LEU A 138 -8.47 -0.13 -5.84
C LEU A 138 -8.41 0.42 -4.41
N LEU A 139 -7.37 1.20 -4.09
CA LEU A 139 -7.23 1.88 -2.78
C LEU A 139 -8.34 2.90 -2.55
N ILE A 140 -8.71 3.67 -3.59
CA ILE A 140 -9.78 4.66 -3.54
C ILE A 140 -11.15 4.01 -3.30
N LYS A 141 -11.43 2.90 -3.98
CA LYS A 141 -12.69 2.14 -3.85
C LYS A 141 -12.78 1.40 -2.52
N GLY A 142 -11.65 0.92 -1.99
CA GLY A 142 -11.59 0.13 -0.77
C GLY A 142 -12.14 -1.29 -0.96
N ASP A 143 -11.94 -1.87 -2.15
CA ASP A 143 -12.44 -3.21 -2.49
C ASP A 143 -11.66 -4.33 -1.76
N VAL A 144 -12.34 -5.45 -1.49
CA VAL A 144 -11.69 -6.63 -0.89
C VAL A 144 -10.93 -7.39 -1.96
N VAL A 145 -9.62 -7.59 -1.75
CA VAL A 145 -8.70 -8.24 -2.71
C VAL A 145 -8.08 -9.53 -2.23
N TYR A 146 -8.29 -9.89 -0.97
CA TYR A 146 -7.74 -11.10 -0.37
C TYR A 146 -8.83 -11.86 0.39
N GLU A 147 -9.11 -13.08 -0.07
CA GLU A 147 -9.99 -14.04 0.59
C GLU A 147 -9.20 -15.34 0.80
N GLY A 148 -9.13 -15.80 2.04
CA GLY A 148 -8.33 -16.97 2.46
C GLY A 148 -8.99 -18.32 2.26
#